data_AF-A0A949H8Z1-F1
#
_entry.id   AF-A0A949H8Z1-F1
#
_cell.length_a   1.000
_cell.length_b   1.000
_cell.length_c   1.000
_cell.angle_alpha   90.00
_cell.angle_beta   90.00
_cell.angle_gamma   90.00
#
_symmetry.space_group_name_H-M   'P 1'
#
loop_
_entity.id
_entity.type
_entity.pdbx_description
1 polymer ?
#
loop_
_entity_poly.entity_id
_entity_poly.type
_entity_poly.pdbx_seq_one_letter_code
_entity_poly.pdbx_strand_id
1 'polypeptide(L)'
;QGAFVIGVDTDLANLEATRDLAEAHEVRIELHQGDLAELAFVRADAIDIALSTFELGRVADLDRVLRQVNRVLRTGSAFTCSLPHPASLMLEESVTGTPRVARPYGDPRPIDVGGRAVQARGIADLFTSFGRANFRVDTILEPAAQPSSRPSAFWADSMNQVPATLILRGRKDGV
;
A
#
# COMPACT_ATOMS: atom_id res chain seq x y z
N GLN A 1 -19.32 -2.08 19.88
CA GLN A 1 -19.62 -1.33 18.64
C GLN A 1 -18.47 -1.58 17.67
N GLY A 2 -18.78 -1.87 16.39
CA GLY A 2 -17.79 -2.04 15.33
C GLY A 2 -17.43 -0.72 14.64
N ALA A 3 -16.41 -0.73 13.78
CA ALA A 3 -16.02 0.43 12.98
C ALA A 3 -17.01 0.66 11.81
N PHE A 4 -17.16 1.92 11.40
CA PHE A 4 -17.76 2.26 10.11
C PHE A 4 -16.67 2.20 9.04
N VAL A 5 -16.85 1.34 8.03
CA VAL A 5 -15.80 1.04 7.03
C VAL A 5 -16.24 1.51 5.66
N ILE A 6 -15.36 2.26 5.00
CA ILE A 6 -15.44 2.65 3.60
C ILE A 6 -14.34 1.90 2.85
N GLY A 7 -14.71 1.11 1.85
CA GLY A 7 -13.79 0.48 0.91
C GLY A 7 -13.78 1.21 -0.42
N VAL A 8 -12.58 1.44 -0.97
CA VAL A 8 -12.39 2.05 -2.29
C VAL A 8 -11.47 1.16 -3.10
N ASP A 9 -11.91 0.78 -4.29
CA ASP A 9 -11.09 0.03 -5.25
C ASP A 9 -11.41 0.48 -6.68
N THR A 10 -10.42 0.37 -7.56
CA THR A 10 -10.60 0.60 -9.00
C THR A 10 -11.22 -0.62 -9.69
N ASP A 11 -10.96 -1.82 -9.16
CA ASP A 11 -11.39 -3.09 -9.73
C ASP A 11 -12.75 -3.51 -9.16
N LEU A 12 -13.74 -3.63 -10.04
CA LEU A 12 -15.09 -4.03 -9.66
C LEU A 12 -15.12 -5.44 -9.06
N ALA A 13 -14.26 -6.35 -9.53
CA ALA A 13 -14.22 -7.72 -9.04
C ALA A 13 -13.82 -7.78 -7.55
N ASN A 14 -12.91 -6.90 -7.10
CA ASN A 14 -12.55 -6.79 -5.69
C ASN A 14 -13.73 -6.29 -4.84
N LEU A 15 -14.53 -5.35 -5.36
CA LEU A 15 -15.70 -4.83 -4.66
C LEU A 15 -16.82 -5.86 -4.57
N GLU A 16 -17.03 -6.66 -5.62
CA GLU A 16 -17.98 -7.79 -5.62
C GLU A 16 -17.55 -8.84 -4.59
N ALA A 17 -16.29 -9.28 -4.62
CA ALA A 17 -15.76 -10.21 -3.63
C ALA A 17 -15.87 -9.68 -2.19
N THR A 18 -15.64 -8.38 -2.00
CA THR A 18 -15.81 -7.73 -0.68
C THR A 18 -17.27 -7.71 -0.24
N ARG A 19 -18.21 -7.48 -1.16
CA ARG A 19 -19.65 -7.50 -0.88
C ARG A 19 -20.12 -8.90 -0.46
N ASP A 20 -19.69 -9.93 -1.20
CA ASP A 20 -20.04 -11.32 -0.90
C ASP A 20 -19.52 -11.75 0.48
N LEU A 21 -18.27 -11.38 0.81
CA LEU A 21 -17.68 -11.63 2.13
C LEU A 21 -18.40 -10.84 3.23
N ALA A 22 -18.77 -9.59 2.97
CA ALA A 22 -19.48 -8.76 3.93
C ALA A 22 -20.87 -9.34 4.26
N GLU A 23 -21.59 -9.85 3.24
CA GLU A 23 -22.87 -10.54 3.40
C GLU A 23 -22.70 -11.83 4.19
N ALA A 24 -21.74 -12.68 3.84
CA ALA A 24 -21.46 -13.94 4.52
C ALA A 24 -21.08 -13.78 6.00
N HIS A 25 -20.48 -12.64 6.37
CA HIS A 25 -20.07 -12.32 7.74
C HIS A 25 -21.02 -11.34 8.45
N GLU A 26 -22.14 -10.98 7.83
CA GLU A 26 -23.15 -10.07 8.39
C GLU A 26 -22.59 -8.70 8.82
N VAL A 27 -21.57 -8.20 8.11
CA VAL A 27 -20.96 -6.89 8.35
C VAL A 27 -21.38 -5.88 7.28
N ARG A 28 -21.44 -4.60 7.65
CA ARG A 28 -21.77 -3.51 6.73
C ARG A 28 -20.52 -2.73 6.34
N ILE A 29 -20.26 -2.64 5.04
CA ILE A 29 -19.16 -1.88 4.46
C ILE A 29 -19.74 -1.01 3.34
N GLU A 30 -19.41 0.28 3.35
CA GLU A 30 -19.73 1.18 2.24
C GLU A 30 -18.64 1.02 1.16
N LEU A 31 -19.02 0.67 -0.06
CA LEU A 31 -18.10 0.36 -1.15
C LEU A 31 -18.23 1.38 -2.28
N HIS A 32 -17.09 1.94 -2.71
CA HIS A 32 -17.01 2.87 -3.83
C HIS A 32 -16.03 2.37 -4.87
N GLN A 33 -16.48 2.33 -6.13
CA GLN A 33 -15.57 2.13 -7.24
C GLN A 33 -15.00 3.48 -7.69
N GLY A 34 -13.69 3.60 -7.76
CA GLY A 34 -13.06 4.83 -8.21
C GLY A 34 -11.55 4.86 -8.06
N ASP A 35 -10.94 5.90 -8.62
CA ASP A 35 -9.52 6.20 -8.42
C ASP A 35 -9.24 6.50 -6.95
N LEU A 36 -8.09 6.05 -6.42
CA LEU A 36 -7.76 6.18 -4.99
C LEU A 36 -7.60 7.62 -4.52
N ALA A 37 -7.46 8.59 -5.43
CA ALA A 37 -7.48 10.02 -5.11
C ALA A 37 -8.87 10.66 -5.26
N GLU A 38 -9.89 9.95 -5.72
CA GLU A 38 -11.25 10.47 -5.90
C GLU A 38 -12.12 10.26 -4.67
N LEU A 39 -11.70 10.85 -3.54
CA LEU A 39 -12.39 10.74 -2.26
C LEU A 39 -13.44 11.84 -2.03
N ALA A 40 -14.01 12.42 -3.09
CA ALA A 40 -14.91 13.58 -3.00
C ALA A 40 -16.20 13.30 -2.20
N PHE A 41 -16.64 12.05 -2.17
CA PHE A 41 -17.78 11.60 -1.37
C PHE A 41 -17.49 11.57 0.14
N VAL A 42 -16.22 11.61 0.55
CA VAL A 42 -15.80 11.68 1.95
C VAL A 42 -15.53 13.14 2.34
N ARG A 43 -16.23 13.62 3.38
CA ARG A 43 -16.00 14.96 3.96
C ARG A 43 -14.56 15.06 4.50
N ALA A 44 -14.00 16.27 4.46
CA ALA A 44 -12.74 16.55 5.14
C ALA A 44 -12.85 16.28 6.66
N ASP A 45 -11.76 15.84 7.29
CA ASP A 45 -11.67 15.54 8.72
C ASP A 45 -12.82 14.64 9.23
N ALA A 46 -13.09 13.55 8.50
CA ALA A 46 -14.15 12.59 8.81
C ALA A 46 -13.62 11.20 9.21
N ILE A 47 -12.41 10.84 8.77
CA ILE A 47 -11.84 9.50 8.92
C ILE A 47 -10.86 9.45 10.09
N ASP A 48 -11.03 8.47 10.97
CA ASP A 48 -10.18 8.29 12.15
C ASP A 48 -8.91 7.48 11.86
N ILE A 49 -8.95 6.56 10.88
CA ILE A 49 -7.86 5.69 10.46
C ILE A 49 -7.99 5.40 8.96
N ALA A 50 -6.89 5.46 8.22
CA ALA A 50 -6.81 4.99 6.83
C ALA A 50 -5.80 3.84 6.69
N LEU A 51 -6.12 2.88 5.83
CA LEU A 51 -5.29 1.71 5.55
C LEU A 51 -5.22 1.49 4.02
N SER A 52 -4.04 1.19 3.50
CA SER A 52 -3.88 0.70 2.13
C SER A 52 -2.89 -0.45 2.07
N THR A 53 -3.32 -1.59 1.53
CA THR A 53 -2.49 -2.80 1.43
C THR A 53 -2.08 -3.00 -0.03
N PHE A 54 -0.81 -2.73 -0.36
CA PHE A 54 -0.18 -2.88 -1.69
C PHE A 54 -0.74 -2.03 -2.84
N GLU A 55 -1.97 -1.50 -2.74
CA GLU A 55 -2.61 -0.77 -3.84
C GLU A 55 -1.88 0.53 -4.24
N LEU A 56 -1.24 1.22 -3.29
CA LEU A 56 -0.44 2.42 -3.60
C LEU A 56 0.75 2.13 -4.54
N GLY A 57 1.22 0.88 -4.59
CA GLY A 57 2.25 0.46 -5.53
C GLY A 57 1.81 0.60 -6.99
N ARG A 58 0.50 0.62 -7.27
CA ARG A 58 -0.05 0.73 -8.63
C ARG A 58 -0.36 2.18 -9.04
N VAL A 59 -0.30 3.11 -8.09
CA VAL A 59 -0.66 4.52 -8.31
C VAL A 59 0.50 5.28 -8.92
N ALA A 60 0.29 5.91 -10.08
CA ALA A 60 1.29 6.78 -10.72
C ALA A 60 1.55 8.07 -9.91
N ASP A 61 0.48 8.80 -9.54
CA ASP A 61 0.55 10.04 -8.75
C ASP A 61 0.22 9.78 -7.27
N LEU A 62 1.20 9.23 -6.54
CA LEU A 62 1.08 8.97 -5.11
C LEU A 62 0.82 10.27 -4.32
N ASP A 63 1.44 11.38 -4.69
CA ASP A 63 1.32 12.64 -3.97
C ASP A 63 -0.14 13.15 -4.02
N ARG A 64 -0.86 12.95 -5.14
CA ARG A 64 -2.30 13.26 -5.22
C ARG A 64 -3.12 12.41 -4.26
N VAL A 65 -2.86 11.10 -4.18
CA VAL A 65 -3.55 10.21 -3.23
C VAL A 65 -3.26 10.62 -1.79
N LEU A 66 -2.00 10.87 -1.44
CA LEU A 66 -1.63 11.28 -0.09
C LEU A 66 -2.31 12.59 0.34
N ARG A 67 -2.41 13.59 -0.56
CA ARG A 67 -3.15 14.83 -0.27
C ARG A 67 -4.63 14.57 0.02
N GLN A 68 -5.25 13.64 -0.71
CA GLN A 68 -6.67 13.31 -0.54
C GLN A 68 -6.92 12.52 0.74
N VAL A 69 -6.03 11.56 1.06
CA VAL A 69 -6.04 10.85 2.35
C VAL A 69 -5.85 11.83 3.51
N ASN A 70 -4.89 12.75 3.41
CA ASN A 70 -4.70 13.79 4.43
C ASN A 70 -5.95 14.66 4.61
N ARG A 71 -6.60 15.07 3.51
CA ARG A 71 -7.84 15.87 3.56
C ARG A 71 -8.94 15.18 4.37
N VAL A 72 -9.16 13.88 4.14
CA VAL A 72 -10.27 13.15 4.79
C VAL A 72 -9.96 12.71 6.21
N LEU A 73 -8.68 12.52 6.56
CA LEU A 73 -8.27 12.15 7.91
C LEU A 73 -8.44 13.29 8.91
N ARG A 74 -8.85 12.98 10.14
CA ARG A 74 -8.80 13.95 11.26
C ARG A 74 -7.36 14.23 11.68
N THR A 75 -7.12 15.40 12.26
CA THR A 75 -5.81 15.74 12.83
C THR A 75 -5.37 14.71 13.88
N GLY A 76 -4.12 14.25 13.79
CA GLY A 76 -3.54 13.24 14.67
C GLY A 76 -3.85 11.78 14.28
N SER A 77 -4.80 11.57 13.36
CA SER A 77 -5.15 10.24 12.84
C SER A 77 -4.04 9.63 12.01
N ALA A 78 -4.03 8.30 11.97
CA ALA A 78 -2.99 7.53 11.30
C ALA A 78 -3.43 7.08 9.89
N PHE A 79 -2.48 7.15 8.97
CA PHE A 79 -2.50 6.44 7.70
C PHE A 79 -1.41 5.37 7.71
N THR A 80 -1.79 4.11 7.52
CA THR A 80 -0.85 3.00 7.37
C THR A 80 -0.94 2.46 5.95
N CYS A 81 0.20 2.22 5.32
CA CYS A 81 0.21 1.54 4.03
C CYS A 81 1.34 0.52 3.91
N SER A 82 1.13 -0.47 3.05
CA SER A 82 2.17 -1.41 2.61
C SER A 82 2.42 -1.26 1.11
N LEU A 83 3.68 -1.37 0.71
CA LEU A 83 4.10 -1.35 -0.68
C LEU A 83 5.13 -2.46 -0.92
N PRO A 84 5.34 -2.88 -2.19
CA PRO A 84 6.50 -3.68 -2.55
C PRO A 84 7.79 -2.97 -2.14
N HIS A 85 8.71 -3.71 -1.52
CA HIS A 85 9.97 -3.14 -1.07
C HIS A 85 10.90 -2.82 -2.25
N PRO A 86 11.56 -1.65 -2.31
CA PRO A 86 12.40 -1.30 -3.46
C PRO A 86 13.57 -2.26 -3.66
N ALA A 87 14.11 -2.87 -2.60
CA ALA A 87 15.17 -3.88 -2.73
C ALA A 87 14.67 -5.19 -3.38
N SER A 88 13.46 -5.66 -3.06
CA SER A 88 12.92 -6.86 -3.72
C SER A 88 12.60 -6.60 -5.18
N LEU A 89 12.14 -5.38 -5.50
CA LEU A 89 11.89 -4.95 -6.87
C LEU A 89 13.15 -4.87 -7.75
N MET A 90 14.35 -4.84 -7.16
CA MET A 90 15.60 -4.91 -7.92
C MET A 90 15.93 -6.32 -8.42
N LEU A 91 15.34 -7.34 -7.81
CA LEU A 91 15.73 -8.72 -8.00
C LEU A 91 14.87 -9.41 -9.06
N GLU A 92 15.50 -10.32 -9.78
CA GLU A 92 14.84 -11.30 -10.62
C GLU A 92 15.14 -12.69 -10.07
N GLU A 93 14.10 -13.50 -9.90
CA GLU A 93 14.23 -14.88 -9.44
C GLU A 93 15.04 -15.70 -10.45
N SER A 94 16.02 -16.46 -9.97
CA SER A 94 16.77 -17.37 -10.81
C SER A 94 16.23 -18.78 -10.70
N VAL A 95 16.01 -19.41 -11.85
CA VAL A 95 15.70 -20.84 -11.96
C VAL A 95 16.80 -21.71 -11.31
N THR A 96 18.04 -21.22 -11.25
CA THR A 96 19.21 -21.94 -10.71
C THR A 96 19.49 -21.69 -9.22
N GLY A 97 18.62 -20.96 -8.52
CA GLY A 97 18.60 -20.95 -7.04
C GLY A 97 19.24 -19.75 -6.34
N THR A 98 19.63 -18.68 -7.05
CA THR A 98 20.03 -17.41 -6.41
C THR A 98 19.47 -16.21 -7.17
N PRO A 99 18.66 -15.34 -6.52
CA PRO A 99 18.16 -14.12 -7.13
C PRO A 99 19.31 -13.24 -7.64
N ARG A 100 19.11 -12.62 -8.81
CA ARG A 100 20.09 -11.68 -9.40
C ARG A 100 19.55 -10.26 -9.34
N VAL A 101 20.45 -9.29 -9.19
CA VAL A 101 20.10 -7.88 -9.37
C VAL A 101 19.86 -7.65 -10.87
N ALA A 102 18.62 -7.40 -11.25
CA ALA A 102 18.22 -7.17 -12.64
C ALA A 102 18.08 -5.69 -12.98
N ARG A 103 17.97 -4.81 -11.98
CA ARG A 103 17.84 -3.37 -12.19
C ARG A 103 18.45 -2.52 -11.07
N PRO A 104 18.80 -1.25 -11.35
CA PRO A 104 19.31 -0.32 -10.35
C PRO A 104 18.25 0.04 -9.29
N TYR A 105 18.71 0.35 -8.07
CA TYR A 105 17.88 0.96 -7.05
C TYR A 105 17.41 2.34 -7.49
N GLY A 106 16.12 2.64 -7.31
CA GLY A 106 15.53 3.94 -7.65
C GLY A 106 15.25 4.16 -9.14
N ASP A 107 15.35 3.12 -9.97
CA ASP A 107 14.90 3.20 -11.37
C ASP A 107 13.39 3.46 -11.42
N PRO A 108 12.94 4.62 -11.95
CA PRO A 108 11.55 5.08 -11.86
C PRO A 108 10.61 4.33 -12.80
N ARG A 109 11.12 3.48 -13.70
CA ARG A 109 10.30 2.76 -14.67
C ARG A 109 9.37 1.76 -13.95
N PRO A 110 8.07 1.72 -14.26
CA PRO A 110 7.17 0.72 -13.70
C PRO A 110 7.66 -0.71 -13.97
N ILE A 111 7.31 -1.63 -13.07
CA ILE A 111 7.67 -3.05 -13.14
C ILE A 111 6.40 -3.86 -13.34
N ASP A 112 6.42 -4.84 -14.23
CA ASP A 112 5.35 -5.83 -14.27
C ASP A 112 5.56 -6.86 -13.15
N VAL A 113 4.59 -6.96 -12.25
CA VAL A 113 4.55 -7.95 -11.18
C VAL A 113 3.26 -8.74 -11.34
N GLY A 114 3.34 -9.90 -12.00
CA GLY A 114 2.18 -10.77 -12.23
C GLY A 114 1.10 -10.13 -13.12
N GLY A 115 1.51 -9.44 -14.20
CA GLY A 115 0.61 -8.75 -15.13
C GLY A 115 0.10 -7.39 -14.63
N ARG A 116 0.67 -6.89 -13.53
CA ARG A 116 0.28 -5.63 -12.89
C ARG A 116 1.47 -4.68 -12.85
N ALA A 117 1.31 -3.49 -13.44
CA ALA A 117 2.31 -2.44 -13.36
C ALA A 117 2.43 -1.89 -11.92
N VAL A 118 3.65 -1.87 -11.40
CA VAL A 118 4.02 -1.38 -10.07
C VAL A 118 5.05 -0.27 -10.20
N GLN A 119 4.80 0.88 -9.56
CA GLN A 119 5.74 1.98 -9.45
C GLN A 119 6.83 1.64 -8.43
N ALA A 120 8.08 1.53 -8.88
CA ALA A 120 9.21 1.41 -7.98
C ALA A 120 9.47 2.75 -7.28
N ARG A 121 9.38 2.77 -5.95
CA ARG A 121 9.59 3.98 -5.14
C ARG A 121 10.65 3.70 -4.08
N GLY A 122 11.65 4.57 -3.99
CA GLY A 122 12.65 4.50 -2.93
C GLY A 122 12.05 4.82 -1.57
N ILE A 123 12.69 4.34 -0.50
CA ILE A 123 12.26 4.64 0.88
C ILE A 123 12.30 6.16 1.12
N ALA A 124 13.35 6.84 0.64
CA ALA A 124 13.50 8.30 0.77
C ALA A 124 12.41 9.07 0.00
N ASP A 125 12.02 8.57 -1.19
CA ASP A 125 10.94 9.18 -1.98
C ASP A 125 9.60 9.08 -1.24
N LEU A 126 9.29 7.89 -0.72
CA LEU A 126 8.08 7.66 0.08
C LEU A 126 8.06 8.55 1.33
N PHE A 127 9.16 8.59 2.08
CA PHE A 127 9.29 9.44 3.26
C PHE A 127 9.05 10.92 2.91
N THR A 128 9.65 11.39 1.81
CA THR A 128 9.50 12.77 1.34
C THR A 128 8.07 13.08 0.88
N SER A 129 7.44 12.17 0.14
CA SER A 129 6.04 12.28 -0.31
C SER A 129 5.07 12.38 0.88
N PHE A 130 5.26 11.55 1.92
CA PHE A 130 4.49 11.64 3.15
C PHE A 130 4.64 13.02 3.83
N GLY A 131 5.89 13.49 3.98
CA GLY A 131 6.16 14.81 4.56
C GLY A 131 5.51 15.96 3.78
N ARG A 132 5.61 15.94 2.45
CA ARG A 132 4.96 16.95 1.56
C ARG A 132 3.44 16.94 1.64
N ALA A 133 2.84 15.81 2.01
CA ALA A 133 1.42 15.67 2.24
C ALA A 133 1.00 15.90 3.71
N ASN A 134 1.86 16.53 4.52
CA ASN A 134 1.63 16.84 5.93
C ASN A 134 1.38 15.60 6.81
N PHE A 135 2.08 14.51 6.50
CA PHE A 135 2.20 13.37 7.40
C PHE A 135 3.56 13.37 8.09
N ARG A 136 3.55 13.25 9.42
CA ARG A 136 4.72 12.81 10.18
C ARG A 136 4.83 11.30 10.10
N VAL A 137 5.86 10.80 9.41
CA VAL A 137 6.17 9.37 9.44
C VAL A 137 6.73 9.02 10.82
N ASP A 138 6.01 8.17 11.55
CA ASP A 138 6.42 7.74 12.89
C ASP A 138 6.80 6.26 12.94
N THR A 139 6.62 5.51 11.86
CA THR A 139 7.01 4.10 11.76
C THR A 139 7.31 3.74 10.31
N ILE A 140 8.43 3.05 10.12
CA ILE A 140 8.79 2.34 8.89
C ILE A 140 9.19 0.93 9.32
N LEU A 141 8.59 -0.09 8.70
CA LEU A 141 8.93 -1.49 8.93
C LEU A 141 9.31 -2.15 7.61
N GLU A 142 10.35 -2.98 7.67
CA GLU A 142 10.83 -3.82 6.59
C GLU A 142 10.84 -5.27 7.09
N PRO A 143 9.67 -5.95 7.13
CA PRO A 143 9.59 -7.27 7.73
C PRO A 143 10.41 -8.30 6.94
N ALA A 144 11.33 -8.97 7.63
CA ALA A 144 12.03 -10.12 7.08
C ALA A 144 11.08 -11.33 7.00
N ALA A 145 11.32 -12.21 6.03
CA ALA A 145 10.64 -13.48 5.99
C ALA A 145 10.96 -14.30 7.26
N GLN A 146 9.93 -14.88 7.86
CA GLN A 146 10.11 -15.74 9.03
C GLN A 146 10.38 -17.17 8.56
N PRO A 147 11.41 -17.86 9.08
CA PRO A 147 11.73 -19.24 8.67
C PRO A 147 10.60 -20.25 8.88
N SER A 148 9.68 -19.96 9.81
CA SER A 148 8.52 -20.80 10.12
C SER A 148 7.27 -20.46 9.31
N SER A 149 7.31 -19.44 8.44
CA SER A 149 6.17 -19.06 7.61
C SER A 149 5.91 -20.14 6.56
N ARG A 150 4.64 -20.52 6.40
CA ARG A 150 4.24 -21.35 5.25
C ARG A 150 4.36 -20.50 3.98
N PRO A 151 5.05 -20.98 2.93
CA PRO A 151 5.06 -20.31 1.64
C PRO A 151 3.64 -20.12 1.13
N SER A 152 3.26 -18.88 0.84
CA SER A 152 2.01 -18.57 0.15
C SER A 152 2.23 -18.63 -1.37
N ALA A 153 1.16 -18.45 -2.15
CA ALA A 153 1.28 -18.31 -3.60
C ALA A 153 2.12 -17.07 -4.03
N PHE A 154 2.39 -16.15 -3.09
CA PHE A 154 3.21 -14.96 -3.33
C PHE A 154 4.64 -15.10 -2.80
N TRP A 155 5.02 -16.28 -2.31
CA TRP A 155 6.38 -16.53 -1.80
C TRP A 155 7.41 -16.57 -2.94
N ALA A 156 8.58 -16.01 -2.67
CA ALA A 156 9.75 -16.12 -3.55
C ALA A 156 11.02 -16.33 -2.72
N ASP A 157 12.02 -17.03 -3.26
CA ASP A 157 13.22 -17.36 -2.50
C ASP A 157 14.06 -16.12 -2.15
N SER A 158 13.97 -15.06 -2.95
CA SER A 158 14.55 -13.75 -2.63
C SER A 158 14.07 -13.15 -1.32
N MET A 159 12.87 -13.53 -0.84
CA MET A 159 12.33 -13.02 0.43
C MET A 159 13.16 -13.45 1.65
N ASN A 160 13.99 -14.49 1.52
CA ASN A 160 14.96 -14.88 2.53
C ASN A 160 16.20 -13.96 2.58
N GLN A 161 16.43 -13.17 1.54
CA GLN A 161 17.61 -12.32 1.38
C GLN A 161 17.27 -10.84 1.55
N VAL A 162 16.10 -10.41 1.08
CA VAL A 162 15.62 -9.04 1.17
C VAL A 162 14.15 -9.00 1.59
N PRO A 163 13.72 -7.95 2.33
CA PRO A 163 12.31 -7.77 2.64
C PRO A 163 11.52 -7.59 1.34
N ALA A 164 10.35 -8.22 1.25
CA ALA A 164 9.43 -8.08 0.13
C ALA A 164 8.46 -6.90 0.30
N THR A 165 8.25 -6.47 1.54
CA THR A 165 7.25 -5.46 1.91
C THR A 165 7.90 -4.32 2.67
N LEU A 166 7.52 -3.10 2.30
CA LEU A 166 7.76 -1.89 3.08
C LEU A 166 6.42 -1.45 3.69
N ILE A 167 6.38 -1.22 5.00
CA ILE A 167 5.20 -0.72 5.70
C ILE A 167 5.55 0.66 6.25
N LEU A 168 4.73 1.66 5.94
CA LEU A 168 4.85 3.00 6.50
C LEU A 168 3.60 3.35 7.31
N ARG A 169 3.81 4.07 8.41
CA ARG A 169 2.74 4.78 9.11
C ARG A 169 3.07 6.25 9.20
N GLY A 170 2.15 7.06 8.68
CA GLY A 170 2.13 8.51 8.84
C GLY A 170 1.01 8.93 9.78
N ARG A 171 1.23 9.96 10.60
CA ARG A 171 0.16 10.66 11.31
C ARG A 171 -0.07 12.02 10.68
N LYS A 172 -1.33 12.39 10.48
CA LYS A 172 -1.67 13.73 10.02
C LYS A 172 -1.24 14.74 11.08
N ASP A 173 -0.30 15.61 10.74
CA ASP A 173 0.03 16.73 11.60
C ASP A 173 -1.09 17.78 11.53
N GLY A 174 -1.33 18.45 12.65
CA GLY A 174 -2.21 19.61 12.67
C GLY A 174 -1.47 20.78 12.02
N VAL A 175 -2.04 21.35 10.98
CA VAL A 175 -1.67 22.70 10.53
C VAL A 175 -2.37 23.71 11.43
#